data_AF-A0A3D3F4R0-F1
#
_entry.id   AF-A0A3D3F4R0-F1
#
_cell.length_a   1.000
_cell.length_b   1.000
_cell.length_c   1.000
_cell.angle_alpha   90.00
_cell.angle_beta   90.00
_cell.angle_gamma   90.00
#
_symmetry.space_group_name_H-M   'P 1'
#
loop_
_entity.id
_entity.type
_entity.pdbx_description
1 polymer ?
#
loop_
_entity_poly.entity_id
_entity_poly.type
_entity_poly.pdbx_seq_one_letter_code
_entity_poly.pdbx_strand_id
1 'polypeptide(L)'
;ANNEFDGEEYDARLELPDWNTAKYDDTEWLQADIMEAPGGKLTAQPNPNITVQDEITPVHITRLSDGRFILDMGQNMVGWLG
;
A
#
# COMPACT_ATOMS: atom_id res chain seq x y z
N ALA A 1 -10.74 -1.65 -2.53
CA ALA A 1 -10.54 -2.89 -1.73
C ALA A 1 -9.04 -3.14 -1.60
N ASN A 2 -8.57 -3.73 -0.50
CA ASN A 2 -7.19 -4.21 -0.37
C ASN A 2 -7.26 -5.70 -0.02
N ASN A 3 -6.87 -6.55 -0.97
CA ASN A 3 -6.81 -7.99 -0.79
C ASN A 3 -5.44 -8.47 -1.30
N GLU A 4 -4.76 -9.29 -0.49
CA GLU A 4 -3.43 -9.82 -0.78
C GLU A 4 -3.34 -10.54 -2.14
N PHE A 5 -4.48 -11.02 -2.66
CA PHE A 5 -4.56 -11.69 -3.96
C PHE A 5 -5.20 -10.86 -5.08
N ASP A 6 -6.00 -9.84 -4.76
CA ASP A 6 -6.74 -9.04 -5.77
C ASP A 6 -6.15 -7.64 -5.97
N GLY A 7 -5.10 -7.29 -5.23
CA GLY A 7 -4.41 -5.99 -5.32
C GLY A 7 -5.11 -4.88 -4.54
N GLU A 8 -4.78 -3.65 -4.91
CA GLU A 8 -5.27 -2.43 -4.26
C GLU A 8 -5.99 -1.53 -5.27
N GLU A 9 -7.15 -1.00 -4.86
CA GLU A 9 -7.86 0.05 -5.59
C GLU A 9 -7.81 1.34 -4.77
N TYR A 10 -7.24 2.38 -5.38
CA TYR A 10 -7.04 3.68 -4.76
C TYR A 10 -7.78 4.78 -5.52
N ASP A 11 -8.58 5.58 -4.80
CA ASP A 11 -9.25 6.77 -5.34
C ASP A 11 -8.74 8.02 -4.62
N ALA A 12 -7.83 8.75 -5.28
CA ALA A 12 -7.22 9.96 -4.73
C ALA A 12 -8.25 11.07 -4.40
N ARG A 13 -9.47 11.01 -4.93
CA ARG A 13 -10.53 11.99 -4.62
C ARG A 13 -11.07 11.85 -3.19
N LEU A 14 -10.80 10.72 -2.54
CA LEU A 14 -11.20 10.43 -1.16
C LEU A 14 -10.06 10.70 -0.16
N GLU A 15 -8.93 11.25 -0.61
CA GLU A 15 -7.85 11.66 0.29
C GLU A 15 -8.35 12.69 1.30
N LEU A 16 -7.91 12.53 2.55
CA LEU A 16 -8.08 13.49 3.62
C LEU A 16 -6.72 14.15 3.86
N PRO A 17 -6.42 15.31 3.25
CA PRO A 17 -5.11 15.93 3.39
C PRO A 17 -4.79 16.25 4.86
N ASP A 18 -3.55 16.00 5.26
CA ASP A 18 -3.02 16.29 6.60
C ASP A 18 -3.76 15.62 7.77
N TRP A 19 -4.55 14.57 7.52
CA TRP A 19 -5.33 13.85 8.54
C TRP A 19 -4.48 13.33 9.71
N ASN A 20 -3.22 13.04 9.45
CA ASN A 20 -2.25 12.55 10.42
C ASN A 20 -1.49 13.67 11.16
N THR A 21 -1.96 14.92 11.08
CA THR A 21 -1.35 16.07 11.76
C THR A 21 -2.22 16.58 12.90
N ALA A 22 -1.62 17.22 13.89
CA ALA A 22 -2.34 17.77 15.05
C ALA A 22 -3.29 18.95 14.72
N LYS A 23 -3.32 19.41 13.47
CA LYS A 23 -4.14 20.56 13.04
C LYS A 23 -5.39 20.12 12.27
N TYR A 24 -5.53 18.83 11.99
CA TYR A 24 -6.68 18.32 11.26
C TYR A 24 -7.96 18.44 12.09
N ASP A 25 -9.06 18.80 11.45
CA ASP A 25 -10.39 18.84 12.05
C ASP A 25 -11.06 17.47 11.86
N ASP A 26 -11.04 16.66 12.91
CA ASP A 26 -11.58 15.30 12.94
C ASP A 26 -13.00 15.23 13.54
N THR A 27 -13.72 16.36 13.62
CA THR A 27 -15.05 16.43 14.27
C THR A 27 -16.10 15.52 13.64
N GLU A 28 -15.97 15.20 12.35
CA GLU A 28 -16.88 14.30 11.61
C GLU A 28 -16.45 12.81 11.68
N TRP A 29 -15.35 12.48 12.37
CA TRP A 29 -14.89 11.11 12.48
C TRP A 29 -15.74 10.29 13.46
N LEU A 30 -15.98 9.04 13.09
CA LEU A 30 -16.60 8.08 14.00
C LEU A 30 -15.61 7.71 15.10
N GLN A 31 -16.12 7.55 16.32
CA GLN A 31 -15.33 7.03 17.43
C GLN A 31 -15.01 5.54 17.19
N ALA A 32 -13.77 5.14 17.50
CA ALA A 32 -13.36 3.75 17.37
C ALA A 32 -14.02 2.87 18.44
N ASP A 33 -14.49 1.68 18.04
CA ASP A 33 -15.07 0.71 18.95
C ASP A 33 -14.00 -0.04 19.75
N ILE A 34 -14.34 -0.41 21.00
CA ILE A 34 -13.51 -1.30 21.81
C ILE A 34 -13.71 -2.73 21.31
N MET A 35 -12.61 -3.37 20.90
CA MET A 35 -12.62 -4.76 20.45
C MET A 35 -12.08 -5.70 21.53
N GLU A 36 -12.64 -6.91 21.57
CA GLU A 36 -12.08 -8.00 22.37
C GLU A 36 -10.65 -8.31 21.91
N ALA A 37 -9.74 -8.50 22.86
CA ALA A 37 -8.35 -8.77 22.54
C ALA A 37 -8.21 -10.13 21.83
N PRO A 38 -7.34 -10.25 20.81
CA PRO A 38 -7.01 -11.55 20.24
C PRO A 38 -6.38 -12.41 21.34
N GLY A 39 -6.80 -13.68 21.47
CA GLY A 39 -6.42 -14.57 22.59
C GLY A 39 -4.94 -14.98 22.68
N GLY A 40 -4.05 -14.31 21.96
CA GLY A 40 -2.60 -14.53 21.98
C GLY A 40 -1.86 -13.63 22.97
N LYS A 41 -0.57 -13.91 23.17
CA LYS A 41 0.33 -13.01 23.91
C LYS A 41 1.07 -12.13 22.91
N LEU A 42 1.07 -10.82 23.14
CA LEU A 42 1.92 -9.91 22.39
C LEU A 42 3.39 -10.22 22.70
N THR A 43 4.18 -10.46 21.65
CA THR A 43 5.61 -10.72 21.73
C THR A 43 6.33 -9.88 20.69
N ALA A 44 7.58 -9.51 20.96
CA ALA A 44 8.41 -8.83 19.97
C ALA A 44 8.68 -9.73 18.75
N GLN A 45 8.65 -9.16 17.55
CA GLN A 45 9.00 -9.86 16.32
C GLN A 45 10.52 -10.16 16.29
N PRO A 46 10.94 -11.42 16.14
CA PRO A 46 12.36 -11.80 16.24
C PRO A 46 13.14 -11.65 14.93
N ASN A 47 12.44 -11.57 13.79
CA ASN A 47 13.03 -11.43 12.45
C ASN A 47 12.98 -9.97 11.98
N PRO A 48 13.89 -9.56 11.07
CA PRO A 48 13.83 -8.24 10.45
C PRO A 48 12.46 -7.96 9.82
N ASN A 49 12.04 -6.70 9.88
CA ASN A 49 10.80 -6.24 9.26
C ASN A 49 10.92 -6.31 7.73
N ILE A 50 9.78 -6.50 7.06
CA ILE A 50 9.70 -6.34 5.62
C ILE A 50 9.83 -4.85 5.30
N THR A 51 10.79 -4.49 4.46
CA THR A 51 10.99 -3.13 3.96
C THR A 51 11.32 -3.16 2.48
N VAL A 52 11.07 -2.06 1.76
CA VAL A 52 11.59 -1.88 0.40
C VAL A 52 13.11 -1.97 0.47
N GLN A 53 13.69 -2.93 -0.25
CA GLN A 53 15.15 -3.15 -0.26
C GLN A 53 15.82 -2.36 -1.39
N ASP A 54 15.17 -2.32 -2.56
CA ASP A 54 15.66 -1.67 -3.77
C ASP A 54 14.49 -1.05 -4.55
N GLU A 55 14.79 0.00 -5.32
CA GLU A 55 13.88 0.57 -6.32
C GLU A 55 14.44 0.29 -7.73
N ILE A 56 13.58 -0.18 -8.62
CA ILE A 56 13.98 -0.60 -9.98
C ILE A 56 13.15 0.17 -10.99
N THR A 57 13.84 0.87 -11.91
CA THR A 57 13.22 1.54 -13.04
C THR A 57 13.06 0.56 -14.22
N PRO A 58 11.93 0.56 -14.95
CA PRO A 58 11.77 -0.26 -16.14
C PRO A 58 12.91 -0.06 -17.14
N VAL A 59 13.46 -1.16 -17.67
CA VAL A 59 14.53 -1.12 -18.69
C VAL A 59 13.96 -0.90 -20.09
N HIS A 60 12.68 -1.24 -20.30
CA HIS A 60 11.99 -1.02 -21.57
C HIS A 60 10.47 -0.81 -21.37
N ILE A 61 9.87 0.03 -22.23
CA ILE A 61 8.43 0.27 -22.28
C ILE A 61 7.94 0.06 -23.71
N THR A 62 7.05 -0.90 -23.90
CA THR A 62 6.47 -1.20 -25.22
C THR A 62 5.02 -0.73 -25.27
N ARG A 63 4.69 0.11 -26.25
CA ARG A 63 3.31 0.51 -26.55
C ARG A 63 2.67 -0.47 -27.53
N LEU A 64 1.51 -1.02 -27.17
CA LEU A 64 0.71 -1.88 -28.02
C LEU A 64 -0.23 -1.04 -28.91
N SER A 65 -0.66 -1.62 -30.02
CA SER A 65 -1.52 -0.96 -31.01
C SER A 65 -2.90 -0.55 -30.48
N ASP A 66 -3.35 -1.18 -29.40
CA ASP A 66 -4.62 -0.90 -28.71
C ASP A 66 -4.49 0.08 -27.54
N GLY A 67 -3.32 0.73 -27.40
CA GLY A 67 -3.10 1.77 -26.38
C GLY A 67 -2.65 1.24 -25.02
N ARG A 68 -2.51 -0.08 -24.85
CA ARG A 68 -1.90 -0.67 -23.65
C ARG A 68 -0.38 -0.51 -23.67
N PHE A 69 0.21 -0.62 -22.48
CA PHE A 69 1.66 -0.57 -22.28
C PHE A 69 2.13 -1.83 -21.54
N ILE A 70 3.30 -2.33 -21.94
CA ILE A 70 4.04 -3.37 -21.22
C ILE A 70 5.32 -2.73 -20.68
N LEU A 71 5.56 -2.89 -19.39
CA LEU A 71 6.78 -2.46 -18.72
C LEU A 71 7.65 -3.70 -18.46
N ASP A 72 8.88 -3.69 -18.98
CA ASP A 72 9.89 -4.69 -18.67
C ASP A 72 10.81 -4.14 -17.58
N MET A 73 10.82 -4.81 -16.43
CA MET A 73 11.64 -4.42 -15.27
C MET A 73 13.08 -4.95 -15.36
N GLY A 74 13.41 -5.78 -16.36
CA GLY A 74 14.73 -6.38 -16.55
C GLY A 74 15.04 -7.54 -15.59
N GLN A 75 14.18 -7.78 -14.60
CA GLN A 75 14.25 -8.91 -13.67
C GLN A 75 12.86 -9.32 -13.18
N ASN A 76 12.72 -10.58 -12.77
CA ASN A 76 11.56 -11.01 -12.01
C ASN A 76 11.73 -10.62 -10.53
N MET A 77 10.72 -10.02 -9.92
CA MET A 77 10.79 -9.45 -8.57
C MET A 77 9.47 -9.61 -7.82
N VAL A 78 9.52 -9.41 -6.49
CA VAL A 78 8.34 -9.39 -5.62
C VAL A 78 8.24 -8.01 -4.98
N GLY A 79 7.07 -7.37 -5.09
CA GLY A 79 6.84 -6.00 -4.66
C GLY A 79 5.62 -5.40 -5.36
N TRP A 80 5.58 -4.08 -5.49
CA TRP A 80 4.53 -3.33 -6.17
C TRP A 80 5.14 -2.20 -7.03
N LEU A 81 4.33 -1.59 -7.89
CA LEU A 81 4.68 -0.36 -8.58
C LEU A 81 4.18 0.84 -7.76
N GLY A 82 5.00 1.89 -7.66
CA GLY A 82 4.66 3.15 -6.99
C GLY A 82 4.25 4.25 -7.96
#